data_AF-A0A1H9XHX3-F1
#
_entry.id   AF-A0A1H9XHX3-F1
#
_cell.length_a   1.000
_cell.length_b   1.000
_cell.length_c   1.000
_cell.angle_alpha   90.00
_cell.angle_beta   90.00
_cell.angle_gamma   90.00
#
_symmetry.space_group_name_H-M   'P 1'
#
loop_
_entity.id
_entity.type
_entity.pdbx_description
1 polymer ?
#
loop_
_entity_poly.entity_id
_entity_poly.type
_entity_poly.pdbx_seq_one_letter_code
_entity_poly.pdbx_strand_id
1 'polypeptide(L)'
;MLVRLVAGPLVGKVMPKFVGQTDGFNARILLNTLLNVTVLSILLTVIGTWVGMKQISLEPFQNFFLSWFRNFGVAFWIELLIAQPIARFAMKKIHARQAA
;
A
#
# COMPACT_ATOMS: atom_id res chain seq x y z
N MET A 1 -4.17 5.70 -11.49
CA MET A 1 -4.37 4.58 -12.43
C MET A 1 -3.77 3.26 -11.90
N LEU A 2 -2.48 3.24 -11.56
CA LEU A 2 -1.77 2.05 -11.05
C LEU A 2 -2.46 1.33 -9.87
N VAL A 3 -2.88 2.09 -8.86
CA VAL A 3 -3.56 1.52 -7.68
C VAL A 3 -4.86 0.79 -8.06
N ARG A 4 -5.67 1.39 -8.94
CA ARG A 4 -6.99 0.86 -9.30
C ARG A 4 -6.91 -0.31 -10.29
N LEU A 5 -5.94 -0.28 -11.20
CA LEU A 5 -5.84 -1.28 -12.28
C LEU A 5 -4.97 -2.48 -11.91
N VAL A 6 -3.97 -2.31 -11.04
CA VAL A 6 -2.98 -3.36 -10.76
C VAL A 6 -3.02 -3.75 -9.28
N ALA A 7 -2.86 -2.79 -8.37
CA ALA A 7 -2.77 -3.11 -6.94
C ALA A 7 -4.09 -3.68 -6.39
N GLY A 8 -5.23 -3.04 -6.70
CA GLY A 8 -6.55 -3.47 -6.23
C GLY A 8 -6.91 -4.93 -6.60
N PRO A 9 -6.83 -5.34 -7.87
CA PRO A 9 -7.10 -6.73 -8.27
C PRO A 9 -6.13 -7.76 -7.68
N LEU A 10 -4.84 -7.41 -7.56
CA LEU A 10 -3.83 -8.29 -6.95
C LEU A 10 -4.12 -8.52 -5.48
N VAL A 11 -4.32 -7.44 -4.72
CA VAL A 11 -4.65 -7.52 -3.30
C VAL A 11 -5.97 -8.25 -3.12
N GLY A 12 -6.99 -7.95 -3.92
CA GLY A 12 -8.28 -8.65 -3.87
C GLY A 12 -8.21 -10.17 -4.09
N LYS A 13 -7.24 -10.66 -4.88
CA LYS A 13 -7.00 -12.11 -5.08
C LYS A 13 -6.17 -12.75 -3.97
N VAL A 14 -5.26 -12.00 -3.36
CA VAL A 14 -4.35 -12.50 -2.32
C VAL A 14 -5.02 -12.48 -0.95
N MET A 15 -5.80 -11.43 -0.66
CA MET A 15 -6.54 -11.22 0.58
C MET A 15 -7.35 -12.44 1.06
N PRO A 16 -8.19 -13.11 0.25
CA PRO A 16 -8.97 -14.27 0.69
C PRO A 16 -8.13 -15.52 0.98
N LYS A 17 -6.84 -15.57 0.58
CA LYS A 17 -5.94 -16.67 0.97
C LYS A 17 -5.33 -16.50 2.36
N PHE A 18 -5.33 -15.27 2.87
CA PHE A 18 -4.75 -14.93 4.18
C PHE A 18 -5.79 -14.53 5.23
N VAL A 19 -7.03 -14.22 4.81
CA VAL A 19 -8.14 -13.86 5.71
C VAL A 19 -9.17 -14.98 5.74
N GLY A 20 -9.42 -15.53 6.93
CA GLY A 20 -10.56 -16.41 7.20
C GLY A 20 -11.83 -15.62 7.45
N GLN A 21 -13.01 -16.23 7.25
CA GLN A 21 -14.31 -15.56 7.53
C GLN A 21 -14.48 -15.14 9.00
N THR A 22 -13.67 -15.68 9.90
CA THR A 22 -13.70 -15.42 11.36
C THR A 22 -12.75 -14.31 11.82
N ASP A 23 -11.96 -13.70 10.93
CA ASP A 23 -11.03 -12.65 11.33
C ASP A 23 -11.76 -11.35 11.68
N GLY A 24 -11.39 -10.77 12.83
CA GLY A 24 -11.98 -9.53 13.32
C GLY A 24 -11.83 -8.37 12.31
N PHE A 25 -12.81 -7.47 12.30
CA PHE A 25 -12.84 -6.30 11.40
C PHE A 25 -11.52 -5.52 11.36
N ASN A 26 -10.88 -5.36 12.53
CA ASN A 26 -9.58 -4.69 12.64
C ASN A 26 -8.45 -5.47 11.97
N ALA A 27 -8.39 -6.79 12.14
CA ALA A 27 -7.38 -7.65 11.50
C ALA A 27 -7.50 -7.60 9.97
N ARG A 28 -8.74 -7.61 9.46
CA ARG A 28 -9.02 -7.48 8.02
C ARG A 28 -8.57 -6.13 7.46
N ILE A 29 -8.79 -5.04 8.18
CA ILE A 29 -8.31 -3.71 7.77
C ILE A 29 -6.78 -3.66 7.76
N LEU A 30 -6.16 -4.21 8.80
CA LEU A 30 -4.70 -4.17 8.98
C LEU A 30 -4.02 -4.97 7.87
N LEU A 31 -4.51 -6.18 7.59
CA LEU A 31 -3.97 -7.00 6.51
C LEU A 31 -4.22 -6.39 5.13
N ASN A 32 -5.40 -5.80 4.88
CA ASN A 32 -5.67 -5.13 3.61
C ASN A 32 -4.67 -3.99 3.37
N THR A 33 -4.39 -3.24 4.43
CA THR A 33 -3.46 -2.11 4.41
C THR A 33 -2.04 -2.60 4.16
N LEU A 34 -1.60 -3.62 4.90
CA LEU A 34 -0.31 -4.25 4.71
C LEU A 34 -0.12 -4.72 3.26
N LEU A 35 -1.09 -5.46 2.72
CA LEU A 35 -1.01 -5.98 1.36
C LEU A 35 -1.01 -4.86 0.30
N ASN A 36 -1.87 -3.84 0.46
CA ASN A 36 -1.89 -2.70 -0.46
C ASN A 36 -0.58 -1.91 -0.45
N VAL A 37 -0.06 -1.58 0.73
CA VAL A 37 1.21 -0.84 0.87
C VAL A 37 2.36 -1.66 0.32
N THR A 38 2.37 -2.97 0.57
CA THR A 38 3.40 -3.89 0.04
C THR A 38 3.39 -3.92 -1.48
N VAL A 39 2.23 -4.21 -2.10
CA VAL A 39 2.10 -4.29 -3.56
C VAL A 39 2.42 -2.94 -4.20
N LEU A 40 1.91 -1.84 -3.64
CA LEU A 40 2.18 -0.50 -4.17
C LEU A 40 3.66 -0.14 -4.05
N SER A 41 4.31 -0.46 -2.92
CA SER A 41 5.73 -0.21 -2.71
C SER A 41 6.61 -1.00 -3.68
N ILE A 42 6.29 -2.27 -3.96
CA ILE A 42 6.98 -3.10 -4.98
C ILE A 42 6.88 -2.40 -6.34
N LEU A 43 5.67 -2.04 -6.76
CA LEU A 43 5.43 -1.41 -8.06
C LEU A 43 6.14 -0.06 -8.18
N LEU A 44 6.06 0.79 -7.14
CA LEU A 44 6.70 2.10 -7.13
C LEU A 44 8.21 2.02 -7.04
N THR A 45 8.78 0.97 -6.44
CA THR A 45 10.23 0.78 -6.45
C THR A 45 10.72 0.47 -7.85
N VAL A 46 10.08 -0.45 -8.58
CA VAL A 46 10.49 -0.77 -9.96
C VAL A 46 10.24 0.42 -10.91
N ILE A 47 9.01 0.95 -10.90
CA ILE A 47 8.63 2.04 -11.80
C ILE A 47 9.34 3.33 -11.44
N GLY A 48 9.48 3.65 -10.15
CA GLY A 48 10.17 4.84 -9.67
C GLY A 48 11.64 4.86 -10.08
N THR A 49 12.32 3.72 -10.02
CA THR A 49 13.71 3.63 -10.49
C THR A 49 13.81 3.80 -12.01
N TRP A 50 12.92 3.20 -12.81
CA TRP A 50 12.90 3.43 -14.26
C TRP A 50 12.61 4.88 -14.64
N VAL A 51 11.67 5.53 -13.93
CA VAL A 51 11.37 6.96 -14.13
C VAL A 51 12.57 7.83 -13.75
N GLY A 52 13.23 7.53 -12.63
CA GLY A 52 14.40 8.27 -12.16
C GLY A 52 15.61 8.14 -13.08
N MET A 53 15.87 6.95 -13.61
CA MET A 53 16.96 6.70 -14.55
C MET A 53 16.62 7.11 -15.99
N LYS A 54 15.33 7.38 -16.30
CA LYS A 54 14.80 7.61 -17.65
C LYS A 54 15.13 6.50 -18.66
N GLN A 55 15.48 5.32 -18.17
CA GLN A 55 15.80 4.14 -18.96
C GLN A 55 15.19 2.91 -18.31
N ILE A 56 14.73 1.98 -19.16
CA ILE A 56 14.28 0.67 -18.73
C ILE A 56 15.51 -0.23 -18.67
N SER A 57 16.14 -0.32 -17.50
CA SER A 57 17.27 -1.22 -17.24
C SER A 57 16.88 -2.35 -16.28
N LEU A 58 17.70 -3.40 -16.23
CA LEU A 58 17.56 -4.51 -15.28
C LEU A 58 18.17 -4.22 -13.90
N GLU A 59 18.83 -3.08 -13.74
CA GLU A 59 19.43 -2.61 -12.49
C GLU A 59 18.46 -2.57 -11.28
N PRO A 60 17.17 -2.19 -11.43
CA PRO A 60 16.23 -2.19 -10.31
C PRO A 60 15.97 -3.59 -9.76
N PHE A 61 16.20 -4.64 -10.56
CA PHE A 61 16.05 -6.03 -10.12
C PHE A 61 17.28 -6.53 -9.36
N GLN A 62 18.47 -6.02 -9.69
CA GLN A 62 19.72 -6.40 -9.00
C GLN A 62 19.78 -5.85 -7.58
N ASN A 63 19.38 -4.59 -7.39
CA ASN A 63 19.33 -3.94 -6.07
C ASN A 63 17.92 -3.92 -5.46
N PHE A 64 17.02 -4.75 -6.00
CA PHE A 64 15.59 -4.72 -5.69
C PHE A 64 15.34 -4.85 -4.20
N PHE A 65 15.78 -5.96 -3.59
CA PHE A 65 15.43 -6.26 -2.21
C PHE A 65 15.92 -5.21 -1.21
N LEU A 66 17.16 -4.72 -1.38
CA LEU A 66 17.73 -3.70 -0.52
C LEU A 66 17.00 -2.35 -0.65
N SER A 67 16.78 -1.89 -1.89
CA SER A 67 16.12 -0.60 -2.13
C SER A 67 14.63 -0.65 -1.80
N TRP A 68 13.96 -1.74 -2.18
CA TRP A 68 12.55 -1.99 -1.90
C TRP A 68 12.30 -2.09 -0.40
N PHE A 69 13.06 -2.91 0.35
CA PHE A 69 12.82 -3.12 1.77
C PHE A 69 12.98 -1.83 2.58
N ARG A 70 14.00 -1.01 2.27
CA ARG A 70 14.20 0.29 2.89
C ARG A 70 13.03 1.24 2.61
N ASN A 71 12.62 1.35 1.34
CA ASN A 71 11.53 2.24 0.93
C ASN A 71 10.17 1.76 1.47
N PHE A 72 9.95 0.44 1.47
CA PHE A 72 8.77 -0.21 2.03
C PHE A 72 8.65 0.06 3.52
N GLY A 73 9.72 -0.15 4.29
CA GLY A 73 9.70 0.06 5.74
C GLY A 73 9.30 1.48 6.10
N VAL A 74 9.91 2.49 5.45
CA VAL A 74 9.57 3.89 5.67
C VAL A 74 8.13 4.20 5.27
N ALA A 75 7.70 3.78 4.08
CA ALA A 75 6.34 4.00 3.60
C ALA A 75 5.29 3.32 4.49
N PHE A 76 5.56 2.10 4.95
CA PHE A 76 4.70 1.34 5.84
C PHE A 76 4.52 2.04 7.20
N TRP A 77 5.61 2.50 7.82
CA TRP A 77 5.53 3.23 9.09
C TRP A 77 4.81 4.57 8.96
N ILE A 78 5.04 5.32 7.87
CA ILE A 78 4.32 6.57 7.60
C ILE A 78 2.83 6.30 7.41
N GLU A 79 2.45 5.28 6.64
CA GLU A 79 1.05 4.94 6.40
C GLU A 79 0.34 4.56 7.70
N LEU A 80 0.98 3.70 8.51
CA LEU A 80 0.43 3.18 9.75
C LEU A 80 0.30 4.25 10.84
N LEU A 81 1.34 5.06 11.04
CA LEU A 81 1.41 6.02 12.16
C LEU A 81 0.79 7.38 11.82
N ILE A 82 0.81 7.79 10.55
CA ILE A 82 0.47 9.16 10.15
C ILE A 82 -0.70 9.16 9.16
N ALA A 83 -0.56 8.51 8.01
CA ALA A 83 -1.52 8.68 6.92
C ALA A 83 -2.91 8.13 7.27
N GLN A 84 -3.01 6.88 7.75
CA GLN A 84 -4.30 6.29 8.12
C GLN A 84 -5.02 7.03 9.26
N PRO A 85 -4.35 7.38 10.38
CA PRO A 85 -4.97 8.16 11.45
C PRO A 85 -5.53 9.48 10.98
N ILE A 86 -4.77 10.23 10.17
CA ILE A 86 -5.22 11.51 9.60
C ILE A 86 -6.41 11.29 8.64
N ALA A 87 -6.32 10.30 7.76
CA ALA A 87 -7.41 9.97 6.83
C ALA A 87 -8.70 9.62 7.58
N ARG A 88 -8.62 8.79 8.63
CA ARG A 88 -9.79 8.44 9.46
C ARG A 88 -10.35 9.65 10.19
N PHE A 89 -9.49 10.51 10.72
CA PHE A 89 -9.92 11.74 11.38
C PHE A 89 -10.65 12.68 10.40
N ALA A 90 -10.09 12.90 9.22
CA ALA A 90 -10.70 13.72 8.17
C ALA A 90 -12.05 13.15 7.72
N MET A 91 -12.13 11.84 7.48
CA MET A 91 -13.39 11.17 7.13
C MET A 91 -14.45 11.35 8.21
N LYS A 92 -14.09 11.19 9.49
CA LYS A 92 -15.01 11.39 10.62
C LYS A 92 -15.54 12.84 10.65
N LYS A 93 -14.67 13.82 10.43
CA LYS A 93 -15.04 15.26 10.44
C LYS A 93 -15.95 15.62 9.26
N ILE A 94 -15.72 15.05 8.08
CA ILE A 94 -16.57 15.27 6.90
C ILE A 94 -17.96 14.66 7.12
N HIS A 95 -18.05 13.42 7.61
CA HIS A 95 -19.34 12.78 7.88
C HIS A 95 -20.13 13.52 8.98
N ALA A 96 -19.45 13.98 10.03
CA ALA A 96 -20.09 14.78 11.08
C ALA A 96 -20.65 16.12 10.57
N ARG A 97 -20.04 16.70 9.52
CA ARG A 97 -20.53 17.93 8.87
C ARG A 97 -21.63 17.69 7.83
N GLN A 98 -21.75 16.48 7.31
CA GLN A 98 -22.80 16.10 6.35
C GLN A 98 -24.07 15.59 7.05
N ALA A 99 -23.95 15.13 8.30
CA ALA A 99 -25.05 14.68 9.14
C ALA A 99 -25.65 15.80 10.05
N ALA A 100 -25.09 17.02 9.98
CA ALA A 100 -25.57 18.22 10.67
C ALA A 100 -26.17 19.20 9.65
#